data_AF-A0A7S0NCM3-F1
#
_entry.id   AF-A0A7S0NCM3-F1
#
_cell.length_a   1.000
_cell.length_b   1.000
_cell.length_c   1.000
_cell.angle_alpha   90.00
_cell.angle_beta   90.00
_cell.angle_gamma   90.00
#
_symmetry.space_group_name_H-M   'P 1'
#
loop_
_entity.id
_entity.type
_entity.pdbx_description
1 polymer ?
#
loop_
_entity_poly.entity_id
_entity_poly.type
_entity_poly.pdbx_seq_one_letter_code
_entity_poly.pdbx_strand_id
1 'polypeptide(L)'
;ADIDEAIRLMYESKKSLYEEVEGSHRAYDPISTIFDMAKNLALAAGEGNAIRVADLESRAVMKGFTRSQLLECIKSYEELNVWQSEANGSLIRFVDVEDA
;
A
#
# COMPACT_ATOMS: atom_id res chain seq x y z
N ALA A 1 45.03 -5.54 14.44
CA ALA A 1 44.27 -5.32 13.20
C ALA A 1 42.82 -5.16 13.61
N ASP A 2 42.53 -4.02 14.23
CA ASP A 2 41.33 -3.78 15.05
C ASP A 2 40.58 -2.50 14.60
N ILE A 3 41.07 -1.87 13.53
CA ILE A 3 40.55 -0.60 13.00
C ILE A 3 39.50 -0.87 11.92
N ASP A 4 39.71 -1.90 11.09
CA ASP A 4 38.76 -2.29 10.05
C ASP A 4 37.44 -2.84 10.62
N GLU A 5 37.48 -3.49 11.79
CA GLU A 5 36.29 -4.02 12.46
C GLU A 5 35.45 -2.90 13.11
N ALA A 6 36.09 -1.83 13.59
CA ALA A 6 35.41 -0.65 14.15
C ALA A 6 34.69 0.19 13.08
N ILE A 7 35.21 0.23 11.85
CA ILE A 7 34.55 0.91 10.71
C ILE A 7 33.28 0.15 10.31
N ARG A 8 33.28 -1.19 10.39
CA ARG A 8 32.09 -2.00 10.12
C ARG A 8 30.99 -1.78 11.15
N LEU A 9 31.34 -1.75 12.44
CA LEU A 9 30.36 -1.51 13.52
C LEU A 9 29.65 -0.15 13.37
N MET A 10 30.36 0.86 12.87
CA MET A 10 29.80 2.19 12.63
C MET A 10 28.91 2.25 11.38
N TYR A 11 29.24 1.49 10.34
CA TYR A 11 28.41 1.35 9.13
C TYR A 11 27.17 0.48 9.36
N GLU A 12 27.24 -0.54 10.23
CA GLU A 12 26.10 -1.38 10.60
C GLU A 12 25.09 -0.65 11.50
N SER A 13 25.54 0.33 12.28
CA SER A 13 24.65 1.19 13.09
C SER A 13 23.78 2.14 12.24
N LYS A 14 24.14 2.41 10.98
CA LYS A 14 23.36 3.28 10.07
C LYS A 14 22.42 2.49 9.15
N LYS A 15 22.71 1.20 8.93
CA LYS A 15 21.85 0.30 8.14
C LYS A 15 20.73 -0.33 8.98
N SER A 16 20.90 -0.46 10.29
CA SER A 16 19.86 -1.01 11.18
C SER A 16 18.55 -0.21 11.19
N LEU A 17 18.57 1.09 10.90
CA LEU A 17 17.34 1.90 10.90
C LEU A 17 16.59 1.89 9.56
N TYR A 18 17.20 1.39 8.47
CA TYR A 18 16.60 1.43 7.13
C TYR A 18 16.43 0.03 6.49
N GLU A 19 17.21 -0.98 6.89
CA GLU A 19 17.09 -2.34 6.31
C GLU A 19 16.18 -3.30 7.09
N GLU A 20 15.74 -2.97 8.30
CA GLU A 20 14.77 -3.82 9.02
C GLU A 20 13.35 -3.76 8.42
N VAL A 21 13.10 -2.78 7.54
CA VAL A 21 11.80 -2.63 6.85
C VAL A 21 11.78 -3.31 5.47
N GLU A 22 12.92 -3.51 4.81
CA GLU A 22 12.94 -4.04 3.42
C GLU A 22 13.26 -5.54 3.32
N GLY A 23 13.82 -6.16 4.36
CA GLY A 23 14.45 -7.49 4.24
C GLY A 23 13.63 -8.72 4.65
N SER A 24 12.63 -8.61 5.54
CA SER A 24 12.08 -9.81 6.23
C SER A 24 10.55 -9.89 6.36
N HIS A 25 9.79 -8.96 5.78
CA HIS A 25 8.31 -8.95 5.83
C HIS A 25 7.65 -8.95 4.44
N ARG A 26 8.25 -9.57 3.42
CA ARG A 26 7.49 -9.92 2.20
C ARG A 26 6.52 -11.10 2.45
N ALA A 27 5.98 -11.20 3.66
CA ALA A 27 4.68 -11.81 3.85
C ALA A 27 3.74 -11.02 2.95
N TYR A 28 2.99 -11.72 2.13
CA TYR A 28 2.03 -11.16 1.20
C TYR A 28 0.96 -10.43 2.01
N ASP A 29 1.19 -9.16 2.33
CA ASP A 29 0.20 -8.37 3.05
C ASP A 29 -1.01 -8.22 2.13
N PRO A 30 -2.18 -8.74 2.54
CA PRO A 30 -3.39 -8.67 1.72
C PRO A 30 -3.74 -7.22 1.39
N ILE A 31 -3.47 -6.31 2.32
CA ILE A 31 -3.67 -4.86 2.19
C ILE A 31 -2.82 -4.27 1.05
N SER A 32 -1.50 -4.53 1.06
CA SER A 32 -0.58 -4.04 0.02
C SER A 32 -0.91 -4.61 -1.36
N THR A 33 -1.30 -5.88 -1.42
CA THR A 33 -1.70 -6.49 -2.70
C THR A 33 -3.01 -5.88 -3.23
N ILE A 34 -3.97 -5.62 -2.35
CA ILE A 34 -5.22 -4.93 -2.70
C ILE A 34 -4.94 -3.51 -3.19
N PHE A 35 -4.00 -2.81 -2.56
CA PHE A 35 -3.57 -1.49 -3.00
C PHE A 35 -2.94 -1.51 -4.40
N ASP A 36 -2.02 -2.44 -4.67
CA ASP A 36 -1.43 -2.59 -6.01
C ASP A 36 -2.48 -2.89 -7.07
N MET A 37 -3.49 -3.70 -6.75
CA MET A 37 -4.62 -3.96 -7.64
C MET A 37 -5.44 -2.70 -7.91
N ALA A 38 -5.78 -1.97 -6.85
CA ALA A 38 -6.51 -0.71 -6.93
C ALA A 38 -5.75 0.32 -7.79
N LYS A 39 -4.43 0.42 -7.60
CA LYS A 39 -3.55 1.29 -8.38
C LYS A 39 -3.51 0.90 -9.85
N ASN A 40 -3.41 -0.39 -10.17
CA ASN A 40 -3.47 -0.86 -11.55
C ASN A 40 -4.83 -0.54 -12.23
N LEU A 41 -5.94 -0.64 -11.49
CA LEU A 41 -7.26 -0.24 -11.98
C LEU A 41 -7.35 1.28 -12.22
N ALA A 42 -6.82 2.08 -11.30
CA ALA A 42 -6.78 3.53 -11.42
C ALA A 42 -5.93 3.97 -12.63
N LEU A 43 -4.76 3.35 -12.82
CA LEU A 43 -3.90 3.60 -13.98
C LEU A 43 -4.58 3.21 -15.30
N ALA A 44 -5.34 2.11 -15.32
CA ALA A 44 -6.09 1.69 -16.50
C ALA A 44 -7.28 2.62 -16.82
N ALA A 45 -7.84 3.30 -15.82
CA ALA A 45 -8.93 4.25 -16.00
C ALA A 45 -8.45 5.59 -16.60
N GLY A 46 -7.16 5.94 -16.46
CA GLY A 46 -6.50 7.05 -17.15
C GLY A 46 -6.90 8.47 -16.69
N GLU A 47 -8.15 8.68 -16.28
CA GLU A 47 -8.66 9.97 -15.80
C GLU A 47 -9.12 9.88 -14.33
N GLY A 48 -8.48 10.68 -13.48
CA GLY A 48 -9.00 11.05 -12.17
C GLY A 48 -8.65 10.15 -11.00
N ASN A 49 -7.73 9.19 -11.15
CA ASN A 49 -7.29 8.27 -10.09
C ASN A 49 -8.45 7.75 -9.23
N ALA A 50 -9.59 7.45 -9.86
CA ALA A 50 -10.81 7.04 -9.19
C ALA A 50 -11.22 5.66 -9.69
N ILE A 51 -11.61 4.80 -8.76
CA ILE A 51 -12.00 3.42 -9.02
C ILE A 51 -13.35 3.15 -8.36
N ARG A 52 -14.21 2.35 -9.01
CA ARG A 52 -15.44 1.91 -8.37
C ARG A 52 -15.12 0.77 -7.42
N VAL A 53 -15.75 0.79 -6.24
CA VAL A 53 -15.59 -0.30 -5.25
C VAL A 53 -16.01 -1.63 -5.86
N ALA A 54 -17.04 -1.66 -6.72
CA ALA A 54 -17.49 -2.86 -7.42
C ALA A 54 -16.42 -3.48 -8.35
N ASP A 55 -15.61 -2.66 -9.01
CA ASP A 55 -14.51 -3.13 -9.87
C ASP A 55 -13.38 -3.73 -9.00
N LEU A 56 -13.09 -3.09 -7.88
CA LEU A 56 -12.10 -3.57 -6.92
C LEU A 56 -12.57 -4.85 -6.21
N GLU A 57 -13.84 -4.95 -5.82
CA GLU A 57 -14.49 -6.15 -5.28
C GLU A 57 -14.38 -7.32 -6.26
N SER A 58 -14.67 -7.10 -7.54
CA SER A 58 -14.55 -8.11 -8.59
C SER A 58 -13.11 -8.66 -8.71
N ARG A 59 -12.11 -7.77 -8.66
CA ARG A 59 -10.68 -8.16 -8.69
C ARG A 59 -10.25 -8.87 -7.41
N ALA A 60 -10.73 -8.41 -6.25
CA ALA A 60 -10.44 -9.01 -4.96
C ALA A 60 -10.92 -10.47 -4.91
N VAL A 61 -12.16 -10.73 -5.36
CA VAL A 61 -12.72 -12.08 -5.45
C VAL A 61 -11.92 -12.95 -6.43
N MET A 62 -11.54 -12.43 -7.60
CA MET A 62 -10.70 -13.16 -8.57
C MET A 62 -9.34 -13.60 -7.99
N LYS A 63 -8.79 -12.83 -7.06
CA LYS A 63 -7.55 -13.17 -6.34
C LYS A 63 -7.75 -14.05 -5.12
N GLY A 64 -9.00 -14.27 -4.69
CA GLY A 64 -9.32 -15.06 -3.51
C GLY A 64 -9.38 -14.27 -2.21
N PHE A 65 -9.43 -12.93 -2.27
CA PHE A 65 -9.65 -12.10 -1.09
C PHE A 65 -11.13 -12.02 -0.73
N THR A 66 -11.39 -11.90 0.56
CA THR A 66 -12.75 -11.72 1.08
C THR A 66 -13.15 -10.25 1.08
N ARG A 67 -14.47 -10.00 1.01
CA ARG A 67 -15.02 -8.64 1.13
C ARG A 67 -14.60 -7.96 2.43
N SER A 68 -14.49 -8.71 3.53
CA SER A 68 -14.06 -8.18 4.82
C SER A 68 -12.64 -7.63 4.78
N GLN A 69 -11.70 -8.35 4.13
CA GLN A 69 -10.32 -7.88 3.95
C GLN A 69 -10.23 -6.64 3.07
N LEU A 70 -11.07 -6.57 2.03
CA LEU A 70 -11.16 -5.39 1.18
C LEU A 70 -11.68 -4.17 1.94
N LEU A 71 -12.76 -4.33 2.71
CA LEU A 71 -13.32 -3.25 3.52
C LEU A 71 -12.35 -2.78 4.60
N GLU A 72 -11.63 -3.70 5.24
CA GLU A 72 -10.57 -3.36 6.20
C GLU A 72 -9.45 -2.57 5.54
N CYS A 73 -8.97 -3.00 4.38
CA CYS A 73 -7.98 -2.29 3.58
C CYS A 73 -8.45 -0.87 3.22
N ILE A 74 -9.69 -0.73 2.71
CA ILE A 74 -10.28 0.57 2.37
C ILE A 74 -10.30 1.47 3.60
N LYS A 75 -10.79 0.97 4.73
CA LYS A 75 -10.87 1.73 5.98
C LYS A 75 -9.50 2.19 6.47
N SER A 76 -8.49 1.32 6.44
CA SER A 76 -7.13 1.69 6.83
C SER A 76 -6.54 2.78 5.93
N TYR A 77 -6.75 2.72 4.61
CA TYR A 77 -6.27 3.75 3.70
C TYR A 77 -7.08 5.05 3.75
N GLU A 78 -8.36 4.97 4.14
CA GLU A 78 -9.20 6.15 4.43
C GLU A 78 -8.72 6.84 5.72
N GLU A 79 -8.39 6.09 6.77
CA GLU A 79 -7.79 6.63 8.01
C GLU A 79 -6.42 7.29 7.76
N LEU A 80 -5.66 6.79 6.78
CA LEU A 80 -4.38 7.35 6.36
C LEU A 80 -4.50 8.52 5.37
N ASN A 81 -5.72 8.96 5.01
CA ASN A 81 -6.00 9.98 3.99
C ASN A 81 -5.36 9.68 2.61
N VAL A 82 -5.11 8.40 2.30
CA VAL A 82 -4.61 7.97 0.99
C VAL A 82 -5.78 7.78 0.02
N TRP A 83 -6.90 7.26 0.53
CA TRP A 83 -8.13 7.03 -0.23
C TRP A 83 -9.27 7.87 0.31
N GLN A 84 -10.02 8.48 -0.59
CA GLN A 84 -11.23 9.22 -0.27
C GLN A 84 -12.45 8.50 -0.86
N SER A 85 -13.42 8.21 -0.01
CA SER A 85 -14.68 7.60 -0.41
C SER A 85 -15.65 8.66 -0.94
N GLU A 86 -16.10 8.49 -2.17
CA GLU A 86 -17.01 9.39 -2.90
C GLU A 86 -18.30 8.63 -3.28
N ALA A 87 -19.37 9.37 -3.55
CA ALA A 87 -20.68 8.81 -3.90
C ALA A 87 -21.18 7.74 -2.88
N ASN A 88 -21.18 8.10 -1.59
CA ASN A 88 -21.59 7.22 -0.49
C ASN A 88 -20.79 5.91 -0.39
N GLY A 89 -19.49 5.94 -0.71
CA GLY A 89 -18.62 4.76 -0.64
C GLY A 89 -18.72 3.83 -1.85
N SER A 90 -19.31 4.28 -2.96
CA SER A 90 -19.35 3.52 -4.21
C SER A 90 -18.12 3.76 -5.10
N LEU A 91 -17.45 4.89 -4.88
CA LEU A 91 -16.26 5.32 -5.62
C LEU A 91 -15.13 5.61 -4.63
N ILE A 92 -13.92 5.16 -4.92
CA ILE A 92 -12.71 5.49 -4.17
C ILE A 92 -11.82 6.34 -5.07
N ARG A 93 -11.36 7.48 -4.58
CA ARG A 93 -10.39 8.35 -5.24
C ARG A 93 -9.07 8.30 -4.49
N PHE A 94 -7.96 8.14 -5.21
CA PHE A 94 -6.64 8.30 -4.62
C PHE A 94 -6.35 9.79 -4.46
N VAL A 95 -5.98 10.18 -3.24
CA VAL A 95 -5.48 11.52 -2.94
C VAL A 95 -4.01 11.54 -3.32
N ASP A 96 -3.65 12.39 -4.29
CA ASP A 96 -2.23 12.60 -4.61
C ASP A 96 -1.62 13.49 -3.53
N VAL A 97 -0.41 13.17 -3.09
CA VAL A 97 0.27 13.85 -1.97
C VAL A 97 0.84 15.22 -2.42
N GLU A 98 0.46 15.70 -3.61
CA GLU A 98 0.83 17.02 -4.11
C GLU A 98 0.05 18.20 -3.47
N ASP A 99 -0.99 17.92 -2.67
CA ASP A 99 -1.81 18.94 -1.96
C ASP A 99 -1.56 18.99 -0.43
N ALA A 100 -0.31 18.81 0.01
CA ALA A 100 0.12 18.96 1.41
C ALA A 100 1.23 20.01 1.60
#